data_AF-Q96W80-F1
#
_entry.id   AF-Q96W80-F1
#
_cell.length_a   1.000
_cell.length_b   1.000
_cell.length_c   1.000
_cell.angle_alpha   90.00
_cell.angle_beta   90.00
_cell.angle_gamma   90.00
#
_symmetry.space_group_name_H-M   'P 1'
#
loop_
_entity.id
_entity.type
_entity.pdbx_description
1 polymer ?
#
loop_
_entity_poly.entity_id
_entity_poly.type
_entity_poly.pdbx_seq_one_letter_code
_entity_poly.pdbx_strand_id
1 'polypeptide(L)'
;WIPFLGSTVTYGMDPYAFFFSCRQKYGDIFTFILLGRKITVYLGIQGNEFILNGKLKDVNAEEIYSPLTTPVFGSDIVYDCPNSKLM
;
A
#
# COMPACT_ATOMS: atom_id res chain seq x y z
N TRP A 1 -1.54 9.99 -19.89
CA TRP A 1 -2.27 9.65 -18.65
C TRP A 1 -3.46 8.81 -19.05
N ILE A 2 -3.59 7.61 -18.47
CA ILE A 2 -4.73 6.72 -18.71
C ILE A 2 -5.57 6.71 -17.41
N PRO A 3 -6.84 7.14 -17.44
CA PRO A 3 -7.73 7.02 -16.29
C PRO A 3 -7.72 5.59 -15.74
N PHE A 4 -7.97 5.43 -14.44
CA PHE A 4 -7.89 4.15 -13.72
C PHE A 4 -6.46 3.57 -13.61
N LEU A 5 -5.70 3.42 -14.69
CA LEU A 5 -4.34 2.88 -14.62
C LEU A 5 -3.35 3.80 -13.90
N GLY A 6 -3.45 5.12 -14.06
CA GLY A 6 -2.55 6.04 -13.35
C GLY A 6 -1.06 5.76 -13.64
N SER A 7 -0.27 5.58 -12.58
CA SER A 7 1.18 5.30 -12.66
C SER A 7 1.51 3.80 -12.55
N THR A 8 0.50 2.92 -12.71
CA THR A 8 0.64 1.46 -12.51
C THR A 8 1.78 0.85 -13.31
N VAL A 9 1.92 1.20 -14.59
CA VAL A 9 2.96 0.61 -15.47
C VAL A 9 4.36 0.96 -14.98
N THR A 10 4.64 2.24 -14.75
CA THR A 10 5.93 2.70 -14.25
C THR A 10 6.26 2.15 -12.86
N TYR A 11 5.25 2.08 -11.97
CA TYR A 11 5.42 1.46 -10.66
C TYR A 11 5.69 -0.05 -10.75
N GLY A 12 4.97 -0.77 -11.61
CA GLY A 12 5.09 -2.22 -11.75
C GLY A 12 6.37 -2.68 -12.45
N MET A 13 6.97 -1.85 -13.30
CA MET A 13 8.22 -2.17 -13.98
C MET A 13 9.46 -1.93 -13.12
N ASP A 14 9.53 -0.79 -12.43
CA ASP A 14 10.63 -0.45 -11.52
C ASP A 14 10.11 0.47 -10.40
N PRO A 15 9.64 -0.10 -9.28
CA PRO A 15 9.02 0.68 -8.21
C PRO A 15 10.02 1.60 -7.50
N TYR A 16 11.30 1.22 -7.42
CA TYR A 16 12.30 2.05 -6.76
C TYR A 16 12.67 3.26 -7.59
N ALA A 17 12.93 3.09 -8.89
CA ALA A 17 13.17 4.23 -9.78
C ALA A 17 11.98 5.19 -9.78
N PHE A 18 10.74 4.64 -9.79
CA PHE A 18 9.53 5.44 -9.64
C PHE A 18 9.52 6.24 -8.32
N PHE A 19 9.73 5.58 -7.17
CA PHE A 19 9.75 6.25 -5.87
C PHE A 19 10.84 7.32 -5.76
N PHE A 20 12.06 7.06 -6.25
CA PHE A 20 13.13 8.07 -6.24
C PHE A 20 12.77 9.28 -7.11
N SER A 21 12.15 9.06 -8.28
CA SER A 21 11.71 10.16 -9.14
C SER A 21 10.58 11.00 -8.51
N CYS A 22 9.66 10.35 -7.80
CA CYS A 22 8.60 11.03 -7.05
C CYS A 22 9.18 11.80 -5.86
N ARG A 23 10.12 11.18 -5.13
CA ARG A 23 10.80 11.80 -3.99
C ARG A 23 11.50 13.11 -4.36
N GLN A 24 12.20 13.12 -5.50
CA GLN A 24 12.85 14.34 -6.00
C GLN A 24 11.86 15.47 -6.32
N LYS A 25 10.64 15.14 -6.74
CA LYS A 25 9.62 16.13 -7.15
C LYS A 25 8.71 16.58 -6.01
N TYR A 26 8.38 15.69 -5.09
CA TYR A 26 7.29 15.87 -4.13
C TYR A 26 7.74 15.68 -2.67
N GLY A 27 8.99 15.29 -2.44
CA GLY A 27 9.48 14.92 -1.11
C GLY A 27 9.07 13.52 -0.69
N ASP A 28 9.14 13.25 0.62
CA ASP A 28 8.99 11.90 1.16
C ASP A 28 7.53 11.41 1.19
N ILE A 29 6.55 12.30 1.02
CA ILE A 29 5.12 11.99 1.06
C ILE A 29 4.46 12.39 -0.26
N PHE A 30 3.89 11.42 -0.97
CA PHE A 30 3.19 11.67 -2.23
C PHE A 30 2.10 10.63 -2.49
N THR A 31 1.10 11.02 -3.28
CA THR A 31 0.00 10.14 -3.68
C THR A 31 0.05 9.88 -5.18
N PHE A 32 -0.14 8.62 -5.58
CA PHE A 32 -0.31 8.23 -6.98
C PHE A 32 -1.50 7.28 -7.15
N ILE A 33 -1.89 7.03 -8.41
CA ILE A 33 -2.98 6.11 -8.73
C ILE A 33 -2.40 4.76 -9.15
N LEU A 34 -2.86 3.68 -8.50
CA LEU A 34 -2.57 2.28 -8.80
C LEU A 34 -3.89 1.54 -9.00
N LEU A 35 -4.20 1.16 -10.24
CA LEU A 35 -5.41 0.40 -10.60
C LEU A 35 -6.71 0.96 -9.95
N GLY A 36 -6.94 2.26 -10.10
CA GLY A 36 -8.11 2.96 -9.58
C GLY A 36 -8.02 3.37 -8.10
N ARG A 37 -7.03 2.87 -7.35
CA ARG A 37 -6.82 3.23 -5.93
C ARG A 37 -5.82 4.38 -5.80
N LYS A 38 -6.09 5.31 -4.88
CA LYS A 38 -5.13 6.34 -4.45
C LYS A 38 -4.19 5.73 -3.43
N ILE A 39 -2.91 5.62 -3.76
CA ILE A 39 -1.87 5.09 -2.88
C ILE A 39 -1.01 6.26 -2.42
N THR A 40 -0.98 6.50 -1.11
CA THR A 40 -0.09 7.48 -0.49
C THR A 40 1.14 6.77 0.04
N VAL A 41 2.30 7.18 -0.44
CA VAL A 41 3.61 6.67 -0.04
C VAL A 41 4.21 7.62 0.98
N TYR A 42 4.81 7.06 2.03
CA TYR A 42 5.65 7.79 2.97
C TYR A 42 7.00 7.08 3.06
N LEU A 43 8.05 7.70 2.52
CA LEU A 43 9.39 7.15 2.47
C LEU A 43 10.21 7.45 3.75
N GLY A 44 11.22 6.63 3.99
CA GLY A 44 12.19 6.81 5.09
C GLY A 44 11.72 6.25 6.43
N ILE A 45 12.54 6.41 7.47
CA ILE A 45 12.29 5.85 8.80
C ILE A 45 11.00 6.37 9.43
N GLN A 46 10.62 7.62 9.14
CA GLN A 46 9.39 8.24 9.63
C GLN A 46 8.16 7.64 8.95
N GLY A 47 8.25 7.31 7.65
CA GLY A 47 7.20 6.60 6.95
C GLY A 47 7.02 5.16 7.42
N ASN A 48 8.12 4.48 7.71
CA ASN A 48 8.08 3.15 8.33
C ASN A 48 7.33 3.19 9.66
N GLU A 49 7.68 4.14 10.54
CA GLU A 49 7.00 4.32 11.83
C GLU A 49 5.51 4.64 11.64
N PHE A 50 5.19 5.57 10.73
CA PHE A 50 3.82 6.01 10.49
C PHE A 50 2.90 4.87 10.00
N ILE A 51 3.40 4.00 9.12
CA ILE A 51 2.60 2.92 8.53
C ILE A 51 2.64 1.65 9.38
N LEU A 52 3.82 1.24 9.86
CA LEU A 52 3.99 -0.03 10.58
C LEU A 52 3.56 0.06 12.05
N ASN A 53 3.60 1.24 12.66
CA ASN A 53 3.08 1.51 14.01
C ASN A 53 1.77 2.32 13.96
N GLY A 54 1.05 2.27 12.84
CA GLY A 54 -0.30 2.83 12.73
C GLY A 54 -1.25 2.19 13.75
N LYS A 55 -2.15 2.98 14.34
CA LYS A 55 -3.13 2.43 15.29
C LYS A 55 -4.12 1.55 14.54
N LEU A 56 -4.61 0.50 15.19
CA LEU A 56 -5.62 -0.42 14.64
C LEU A 56 -6.85 0.28 14.01
N LYS A 57 -7.28 1.40 14.59
CA LYS A 57 -8.41 2.19 14.08
C LYS A 57 -8.10 3.02 12.83
N ASP A 58 -6.82 3.23 12.54
CA ASP A 58 -6.33 4.14 11.49
C ASP A 58 -5.82 3.37 10.25
N VAL A 59 -5.45 2.08 10.40
CA VAL A 59 -4.93 1.23 9.31
C VAL A 59 -5.50 -0.19 9.36
N ASN A 60 -5.80 -0.76 8.19
CA ASN A 60 -6.36 -2.11 8.06
C ASN A 60 -5.62 -2.91 6.97
N ALA A 61 -4.99 -4.02 7.35
CA ALA A 61 -4.20 -4.83 6.42
C ALA A 61 -5.07 -5.86 5.69
N GLU A 62 -6.03 -6.47 6.37
CA GLU A 62 -6.87 -7.52 5.81
C GLU A 62 -7.81 -7.03 4.71
N GLU A 63 -8.31 -5.81 4.79
CA GLU A 63 -9.13 -5.19 3.74
C GLU A 63 -8.37 -5.13 2.40
N ILE A 64 -7.05 -5.01 2.47
CA ILE A 64 -6.19 -4.93 1.29
C ILE A 64 -5.75 -6.31 0.82
N TYR A 65 -5.34 -7.19 1.73
CA TYR A 65 -4.69 -8.46 1.36
C TYR A 65 -5.64 -9.65 1.26
N SER A 66 -6.77 -9.66 1.98
CA SER A 66 -7.71 -10.80 2.00
C SER A 66 -8.18 -11.25 0.60
N PRO A 67 -8.57 -10.36 -0.34
CA PRO A 67 -8.98 -10.77 -1.68
C PRO A 67 -7.88 -11.51 -2.47
N LEU A 68 -6.60 -11.29 -2.13
CA LEU A 68 -5.46 -11.96 -2.75
C LEU A 68 -5.10 -13.26 -2.02
N THR A 69 -5.15 -13.28 -0.69
CA THR A 69 -4.56 -14.33 0.13
C THR A 69 -5.56 -15.40 0.57
N THR A 70 -6.81 -15.02 0.87
CA THR A 70 -7.85 -15.95 1.35
C THR A 70 -8.17 -17.04 0.33
N PRO A 71 -8.25 -16.76 -0.99
CA PRO A 71 -8.42 -17.82 -2.00
C PRO A 71 -7.25 -18.80 -2.08
N VAL A 72 -6.06 -18.42 -1.58
CA VAL A 72 -4.84 -19.23 -1.65
C VAL A 72 -4.65 -20.06 -0.38
N PHE A 73 -4.80 -19.43 0.78
CA PHE A 73 -4.51 -20.07 2.07
C PHE A 73 -5.74 -20.74 2.70
N GLY A 74 -6.95 -20.29 2.35
CA GLY A 74 -8.19 -20.74 2.95
C GLY A 74 -8.75 -19.76 3.98
N SER A 75 -9.92 -20.10 4.50
CA SER A 75 -10.68 -19.26 5.42
C SER A 75 -10.21 -19.36 6.88
N ASP A 76 -10.58 -18.34 7.67
CA ASP A 76 -10.31 -18.22 9.11
C ASP A 76 -8.82 -18.13 9.51
N ILE A 77 -7.93 -17.88 8.54
CA ILE A 77 -6.48 -17.79 8.76
C ILE A 77 -5.85 -16.58 8.05
N VAL A 78 -4.71 -16.10 8.56
CA VAL A 78 -3.97 -14.94 8.05
C VAL A 78 -4.86 -13.69 7.98
N TYR A 79 -5.27 -13.27 6.78
CA TYR A 79 -6.09 -12.08 6.53
C TYR A 79 -7.60 -12.38 6.47
N ASP A 80 -8.01 -13.63 6.68
CA ASP A 80 -9.42 -13.97 6.89
C ASP A 80 -9.75 -14.02 8.40
N CYS A 81 -9.34 -12.99 9.14
CA CYS A 81 -9.66 -12.84 10.56
C CYS A 81 -9.76 -11.36 10.98
N PRO A 82 -10.35 -11.03 12.14
CA PRO A 82 -10.52 -9.63 12.55
C PRO A 82 -9.20 -8.88 12.72
N ASN A 83 -9.15 -7.62 12.29
CA ASN A 83 -7.98 -6.72 12.40
C ASN A 83 -7.30 -6.79 13.77
N SER A 84 -8.08 -6.84 14.85
CA SER A 84 -7.61 -6.86 16.24
C SER A 84 -6.73 -8.05 16.61
N LYS A 85 -6.62 -9.07 15.75
CA LYS A 85 -5.70 -10.19 15.93
C LYS A 85 -4.34 -9.97 15.27
N LEU A 86 -4.19 -8.94 14.44
CA LEU A 86 -3.04 -8.74 13.56
C LEU A 86 -2.13 -7.56 13.96
N MET A 87 -2.66 -6.55 14.66
CA MET A 87 -1.94 -5.35 15.10
C MET A 87 -2.29 -4.99 16.55
#